data_AF-A0AAV4D5P7-F1
#
_entry.id   AF-A0AAV4D5P7-F1
#
_cell.length_a   1.000
_cell.length_b   1.000
_cell.length_c   1.000
_cell.angle_alpha   90.00
_cell.angle_beta   90.00
_cell.angle_gamma   90.00
#
_symmetry.space_group_name_H-M   'P 1'
#
loop_
_entity.id
_entity.type
_entity.pdbx_description
1 polymer ?
#
loop_
_entity_poly.entity_id
_entity_poly.type
_entity_poly.pdbx_seq_one_letter_code
_entity_poly.pdbx_strand_id
1 'polypeptide(L)'
;MFDRIVICTNKEGKRMHGDKWKETDSTDIVGFVGCLLHMFALKDSNSPTSVLWIKIDGNTLVKTCFSRERFLKISNAMRFVDKETRTARGQKTLRSTETSKLRRCFLF
;
A
#
# COMPACT_ATOMS: atom_id res chain seq x y z
N MET A 1 1.14 -10.98 -12.81
CA MET A 1 1.47 -11.09 -11.36
C MET A 1 0.96 -9.86 -10.60
N PHE A 2 1.28 -8.64 -11.06
CA PHE A 2 0.76 -7.40 -10.49
C PHE A 2 -0.77 -7.24 -10.63
N ASP A 3 -1.39 -7.93 -11.59
CA ASP A 3 -2.83 -7.84 -11.88
C ASP A 3 -3.70 -8.19 -10.66
N ARG A 4 -3.30 -9.20 -9.88
CA ARG A 4 -4.00 -9.55 -8.64
C ARG A 4 -3.86 -8.48 -7.57
N ILE A 5 -2.69 -7.85 -7.47
CA ILE A 5 -2.43 -6.76 -6.52
C ILE A 5 -3.27 -5.54 -6.90
N VAL A 6 -3.35 -5.23 -8.20
CA VAL A 6 -4.20 -4.15 -8.74
C VAL A 6 -5.67 -4.39 -8.36
N ILE A 7 -6.21 -5.57 -8.63
CA ILE A 7 -7.60 -5.91 -8.30
C ILE A 7 -7.87 -5.77 -6.80
N CYS A 8 -7.00 -6.35 -5.96
CA CYS A 8 -7.16 -6.30 -4.51
C CYS A 8 -7.04 -4.88 -3.96
N THR A 9 -6.10 -4.09 -4.48
CA THR A 9 -5.84 -2.71 -4.06
C THR A 9 -6.97 -1.79 -4.48
N ASN A 10 -7.52 -1.94 -5.70
CA ASN A 10 -8.69 -1.16 -6.14
C ASN A 10 -9.94 -1.49 -5.34
N LYS A 11 -10.15 -2.77 -5.00
CA LYS A 11 -11.27 -3.19 -4.16
C LYS A 11 -11.19 -2.59 -2.76
N GLU A 12 -10.01 -2.63 -2.14
CA GLU A 12 -9.79 -2.02 -0.82
C GLU A 12 -9.85 -0.49 -0.88
N GLY A 13 -9.28 0.11 -1.93
CA GLY A 13 -9.29 1.55 -2.17
C GLY A 13 -10.70 2.11 -2.32
N LYS A 14 -11.55 1.45 -3.12
CA LYS A 14 -12.99 1.75 -3.21
C LYS A 14 -13.68 1.59 -1.85
N ARG A 15 -13.36 0.55 -1.08
CA ARG A 15 -13.95 0.35 0.26
C ARG A 15 -13.59 1.49 1.23
N MET A 16 -12.36 2.00 1.19
CA MET A 16 -11.88 3.01 2.14
C MET A 16 -12.19 4.44 1.73
N HIS A 17 -12.22 4.73 0.43
CA HIS A 17 -12.32 6.10 -0.09
C HIS A 17 -13.56 6.33 -0.96
N GLY A 18 -14.37 5.32 -1.23
CA GLY A 18 -15.59 5.41 -2.05
C GLY A 18 -15.30 6.02 -3.42
N ASP A 19 -16.14 6.97 -3.82
CA ASP A 19 -16.05 7.67 -5.11
C ASP A 19 -14.80 8.55 -5.26
N LYS A 20 -14.09 8.84 -4.15
CA LYS A 20 -12.83 9.59 -4.18
C LYS A 20 -11.64 8.70 -4.56
N TRP A 21 -11.84 7.40 -4.77
CA TRP A 21 -10.80 6.48 -5.21
C TRP A 21 -10.60 6.53 -6.72
N LYS A 22 -9.41 6.99 -7.14
CA LYS A 22 -8.96 6.81 -8.52
C LYS A 22 -8.45 5.38 -8.69
N GLU A 23 -9.00 4.64 -9.66
CA GLU A 23 -8.51 3.30 -10.00
C GLU A 23 -7.01 3.34 -10.33
N THR A 24 -6.32 2.34 -9.83
CA THR A 24 -4.88 2.13 -9.96
C THR A 24 -4.66 1.06 -11.01
N ASP A 25 -3.71 1.25 -11.91
CA ASP A 25 -3.31 0.24 -12.91
C ASP A 25 -2.03 -0.49 -12.49
N SER A 26 -1.57 -1.43 -13.32
CA SER A 26 -0.31 -2.13 -13.06
C SER A 26 0.89 -1.19 -13.07
N THR A 27 0.89 -0.16 -13.92
CA THR A 27 1.92 0.87 -14.02
C THR A 27 2.07 1.64 -12.71
N ASP A 28 0.96 2.07 -12.12
CA ASP A 28 0.91 2.77 -10.84
C ASP A 28 1.47 1.89 -9.71
N ILE A 29 1.11 0.60 -9.69
CA ILE A 29 1.63 -0.33 -8.66
C ILE A 29 3.13 -0.55 -8.84
N VAL A 30 3.60 -0.74 -10.07
CA VAL A 30 5.03 -0.90 -10.37
C VAL A 30 5.80 0.37 -10.03
N GLY A 31 5.28 1.54 -10.39
CA GLY A 31 5.85 2.84 -10.06
C GLY A 31 5.92 3.06 -8.55
N PHE A 32 4.87 2.68 -7.82
CA PHE A 32 4.84 2.76 -6.36
C PHE A 32 5.88 1.83 -5.71
N VAL A 33 6.00 0.58 -6.17
CA VAL A 33 7.03 -0.35 -5.69
C VAL A 33 8.43 0.16 -6.04
N GLY A 34 8.62 0.72 -7.23
CA GLY A 34 9.87 1.37 -7.63
C GLY A 34 10.24 2.54 -6.71
N CYS A 35 9.25 3.36 -6.32
CA CYS A 35 9.46 4.43 -5.33
C CYS A 35 9.87 3.87 -3.97
N LEU A 36 9.23 2.79 -3.49
CA LEU A 36 9.61 2.13 -2.23
C LEU A 36 11.04 1.60 -2.26
N LEU A 37 11.42 0.92 -3.34
CA LEU A 37 12.78 0.39 -3.51
C LEU A 37 13.81 1.52 -3.58
N HIS A 38 13.48 2.62 -4.25
CA HIS A 38 14.35 3.78 -4.34
C HIS A 38 14.56 4.45 -2.97
N MET A 39 13.49 4.62 -2.17
CA MET A 39 13.61 5.15 -0.81
C MET A 39 14.42 4.21 0.10
N PHE A 40 14.24 2.90 -0.05
CA PHE A 40 15.01 1.92 0.69
C PHE A 40 16.51 1.96 0.32
N ALA A 41 16.82 2.07 -0.97
CA ALA A 41 18.20 2.16 -1.47
C ALA A 41 18.93 3.40 -0.92
N LEU A 42 18.21 4.50 -0.71
CA LEU A 42 18.75 5.72 -0.11
C LEU A 42 18.91 5.65 1.42
N LYS A 43 18.61 4.50 2.06
CA LYS A 43 18.54 4.33 3.53
C LYS A 43 17.60 5.33 4.21
N ASP A 44 16.65 5.87 3.46
CA ASP A 44 15.68 6.86 3.92
C ASP A 44 14.44 6.19 4.54
N SER A 45 14.53 4.90 4.85
CA SER A 45 13.43 4.04 5.28
C SER A 45 12.83 4.39 6.64
N ASN A 46 13.51 5.23 7.43
CA ASN A 46 13.05 5.73 8.72
C ASN A 46 12.66 7.22 8.69
N SER A 47 12.80 7.88 7.54
CA SER A 47 12.43 9.28 7.42
C SER A 47 10.92 9.40 7.28
N PRO A 48 10.26 10.26 8.07
CA PRO A 48 8.82 10.41 7.99
C PRO A 48 8.40 10.89 6.60
N THR A 49 7.25 10.41 6.12
CA THR A 49 6.70 10.76 4.79
C THR A 49 6.52 12.26 4.56
N SER A 50 6.53 13.06 5.63
CA SER A 50 6.58 14.53 5.56
C SER A 50 7.92 15.07 5.04
N VAL A 51 9.05 14.41 5.34
CA VAL A 51 10.41 14.82 4.98
C VAL A 51 10.71 14.48 3.51
N LEU A 52 10.26 13.31 3.06
CA LEU A 52 10.42 12.83 1.67
C LEU A 52 9.85 13.80 0.61
N TRP A 53 8.82 14.58 0.96
CA TRP A 53 8.19 15.56 0.06
C TRP A 53 8.60 17.03 0.32
N ILE A 54 9.59 17.33 1.17
CA ILE A 54 10.07 18.71 1.41
C ILE A 54 10.72 19.28 0.15
N LYS A 55 10.37 20.50 -0.27
CA LYS A 55 10.83 21.10 -1.55
C LYS A 55 12.35 21.20 -1.74
N ILE A 56 13.12 21.32 -0.65
CA ILE A 56 14.56 21.61 -0.69
C ILE A 56 15.40 20.32 -0.76
N ASP A 57 15.09 19.30 0.07
CA ASP A 57 15.88 18.04 0.15
C ASP A 57 15.09 16.77 -0.20
N GLY A 58 13.79 16.88 -0.49
CA GLY A 58 12.94 15.72 -0.69
C GLY A 58 13.18 15.04 -2.03
N ASN A 59 13.02 13.71 -2.07
CA ASN A 59 13.31 12.85 -3.20
C ASN A 59 12.54 13.24 -4.48
N THR A 60 13.27 13.73 -5.50
CA THR A 60 12.70 14.23 -6.76
C THR A 60 11.95 13.15 -7.54
N LEU A 61 12.37 11.88 -7.46
CA LEU A 61 11.72 10.78 -8.19
C LEU A 61 10.35 10.43 -7.60
N VAL A 62 10.25 10.37 -6.27
CA VAL A 62 8.96 10.02 -5.63
C VAL A 62 7.93 11.14 -5.83
N LYS A 63 8.37 12.41 -5.75
CA LYS A 63 7.52 13.58 -6.00
C LYS A 63 7.02 13.68 -7.44
N THR A 64 7.84 13.28 -8.41
CA THR A 64 7.46 13.32 -9.84
C THR A 64 6.51 12.18 -10.19
N CYS A 65 6.68 11.00 -9.60
CA CYS A 65 5.79 9.86 -9.82
C CYS A 65 4.44 10.02 -9.13
N PHE A 66 4.40 10.52 -7.88
CA PHE A 66 3.15 10.61 -7.11
C PHE A 66 3.05 11.89 -6.27
N SER A 67 1.84 12.45 -6.23
CA SER A 67 1.50 13.40 -5.17
C SER A 67 1.54 12.70 -3.81
N ARG A 68 1.93 13.43 -2.75
CA ARG A 68 1.99 12.90 -1.38
C ARG A 68 0.67 12.25 -0.96
N GLU A 69 -0.45 12.89 -1.28
CA GLU A 69 -1.78 12.39 -0.95
C GLU A 69 -2.08 11.07 -1.68
N ARG A 70 -1.75 10.97 -2.97
CA ARG A 70 -1.94 9.73 -3.74
C ARG A 70 -1.06 8.61 -3.22
N PHE A 71 0.20 8.91 -2.89
CA PHE A 71 1.13 7.95 -2.32
C PHE A 71 0.60 7.36 -0.99
N LEU A 72 0.12 8.22 -0.08
CA LEU A 72 -0.48 7.77 1.19
C LEU A 72 -1.75 6.94 0.99
N LYS A 73 -2.62 7.35 0.05
CA LYS A 73 -3.82 6.59 -0.32
C LYS A 73 -3.48 5.19 -0.84
N ILE A 74 -2.51 5.09 -1.75
CA ILE A 74 -2.05 3.79 -2.30
C ILE A 74 -1.42 2.95 -1.19
N SER A 75 -0.55 3.54 -0.35
CA SER A 75 0.10 2.84 0.77
C SER A 75 -0.92 2.19 1.71
N ASN A 76 -1.97 2.93 2.10
CA ASN A 76 -3.02 2.40 2.98
C ASN A 76 -3.90 1.34 2.30
N ALA A 77 -4.16 1.49 1.00
CA ALA A 77 -5.04 0.62 0.22
C ALA A 77 -4.36 -0.63 -0.32
N MET A 78 -3.03 -0.68 -0.33
CA MET A 78 -2.27 -1.78 -0.92
C MET A 78 -2.61 -3.12 -0.26
N ARG A 79 -3.06 -4.09 -1.07
CA ARG A 79 -3.38 -5.46 -0.64
C ARG A 79 -2.89 -6.46 -1.66
N PHE A 80 -2.28 -7.54 -1.17
CA PHE A 80 -1.78 -8.65 -1.99
C PHE A 80 -2.77 -9.81 -2.09
N VAL A 81 -3.74 -9.86 -1.18
CA VAL A 81 -4.73 -10.94 -1.06
C VAL A 81 -6.10 -10.31 -0.89
N ASP A 82 -7.09 -10.91 -1.55
CA ASP A 82 -8.48 -10.49 -1.42
C ASP A 82 -9.01 -10.82 -0.01
N LYS A 83 -9.65 -9.84 0.62
CA LYS A 83 -10.10 -9.96 2.02
C LYS A 83 -11.20 -11.00 2.19
N GLU A 84 -12.03 -11.25 1.18
CA GLU A 84 -13.11 -12.25 1.27
C GLU A 84 -12.54 -13.67 1.23
N THR A 85 -11.50 -13.91 0.42
CA THR A 85 -10.78 -15.18 0.44
C THR A 85 -10.05 -15.45 1.77
N ARG A 86 -9.68 -14.40 2.51
CA ARG A 86 -9.11 -14.52 3.85
C ARG A 86 -10.16 -15.00 4.87
N THR A 87 -11.40 -14.54 4.79
CA THR A 87 -12.47 -14.99 5.69
C THR A 87 -12.81 -16.47 5.44
N ALA A 88 -12.81 -16.91 4.18
CA ALA A 88 -13.03 -18.31 3.84
C ALA A 88 -11.90 -19.24 4.32
N ARG A 89 -10.65 -18.77 4.30
CA ARG A 89 -9.51 -19.50 4.91
C ARG A 89 -9.54 -19.44 6.43
N GLY A 90 -9.94 -18.30 6.99
CA GLY A 90 -10.17 -18.11 8.42
C GLY A 90 -11.23 -19.04 8.97
N GLN A 91 -12.31 -19.34 8.23
CA GLN A 91 -13.30 -20.34 8.65
C GLN A 91 -12.76 -21.78 8.64
N LYS A 92 -11.78 -22.09 7.78
CA LYS A 92 -11.08 -23.39 7.83
C LYS A 92 -10.11 -23.46 9.01
N THR A 93 -9.43 -22.36 9.34
CA THR A 93 -8.51 -22.31 10.49
C THR A 93 -9.24 -22.12 11.82
N LEU A 94 -10.42 -21.50 11.88
CA LEU A 94 -11.18 -21.32 13.13
C LEU A 94 -11.82 -22.62 13.65
N ARG A 95 -11.60 -23.76 12.98
CA ARG A 95 -11.81 -25.10 13.57
C ARG A 95 -10.57 -25.65 14.29
N SER A 96 -9.42 -24.98 14.21
CA SER A 96 -8.20 -25.30 14.93
C SER A 96 -7.49 -24.02 15.37
N THR A 97 -7.53 -23.74 16.66
CA THR A 97 -6.72 -22.74 17.38
C THR A 97 -7.19 -21.28 17.33
N GLU A 98 -7.76 -20.89 18.46
CA GLU A 98 -7.58 -19.59 19.10
C GLU A 98 -6.16 -19.04 18.86
N THR A 99 -6.04 -17.75 18.53
CA THR A 99 -5.13 -16.78 19.18
C THR A 99 -4.95 -15.51 18.33
N SER A 100 -5.33 -14.39 18.95
CA SER A 100 -4.45 -13.25 19.26
C SER A 100 -3.54 -12.65 18.17
N LYS A 101 -3.73 -11.33 17.98
CA LYS A 101 -2.71 -10.31 17.68
C LYS A 101 -1.87 -10.49 16.41
N LEU A 102 -2.23 -9.74 15.36
CA LEU A 102 -1.26 -9.19 14.39
C LEU A 102 -1.91 -7.97 13.69
N ARG A 103 -2.04 -6.85 14.42
CA ARG A 103 -2.41 -5.52 13.89
C ARG A 103 -1.20 -4.57 13.91
N ARG A 104 -0.01 -5.04 13.51
CA ARG A 104 1.21 -4.21 13.66
C ARG A 104 2.26 -4.45 12.58
N CYS A 105 1.90 -4.29 11.31
CA CYS A 105 2.89 -4.31 10.22
C CYS A 105 2.77 -3.18 9.19
N PHE A 106 1.78 -2.29 9.27
CA PHE A 106 1.62 -1.21 8.28
C PHE A 106 1.08 0.07 8.90
N LEU A 107 1.81 0.58 9.90
CA LEU A 107 1.70 1.97 10.33
C LEU A 107 3.14 2.51 10.27
N PHE A 108 3.46 3.15 9.15
CA PHE A 108 4.49 4.18 9.07
C PHE A 108 3.80 5.53 9.31
#